data_AF-A0A086Y8V5-F1
#
_entry.id   AF-A0A086Y8V5-F1
#
_cell.length_a   1.000
_cell.length_b   1.000
_cell.length_c   1.000
_cell.angle_alpha   90.00
_cell.angle_beta   90.00
_cell.angle_gamma   90.00
#
_symmetry.space_group_name_H-M   'P 1'
#
loop_
_entity.id
_entity.type
_entity.pdbx_description
1 polymer ?
#
loop_
_entity_poly.entity_id
_entity_poly.type
_entity_poly.pdbx_seq_one_letter_code
_entity_poly.pdbx_strand_id
1 'polypeptide(L)'
;MTVEADCAPGTRILVAQDAFVVTERLDASGHFSGAYPALSPAVEITVTLPDAPSVLARVEVPTATAYNRFVLQWLGSGEPELAGAAHFGAEDVALPLRALVLSTRASDNLAPEVVLPVTTETCGRDLIGETLVVRRGDIERRDLTVTLPACDASGERLHLRGLAG
;
A
#
# COMPACT_ATOMS: atom_id res chain seq x y z
N MET A 1 -14.50 2.92 3.07
CA MET A 1 -14.43 2.11 4.30
C MET A 1 -14.41 3.06 5.47
N THR A 2 -15.14 2.74 6.53
CA THR A 2 -15.09 3.46 7.80
C THR A 2 -14.75 2.47 8.92
N VAL A 3 -14.03 2.95 9.93
CA VAL A 3 -13.74 2.24 11.18
C VAL A 3 -14.11 3.17 12.32
N GLU A 4 -14.84 2.64 13.30
CA GLU A 4 -15.29 3.37 14.49
C GLU A 4 -14.88 2.58 15.73
N ALA A 5 -14.06 3.21 16.57
CA ALA A 5 -13.62 2.70 17.85
C ALA A 5 -13.42 3.86 18.81
N ASP A 6 -14.52 4.47 19.27
CA ASP A 6 -14.54 5.63 20.17
C ASP A 6 -13.72 5.42 21.46
N CYS A 7 -13.50 4.16 21.86
CA CYS A 7 -12.68 3.79 23.01
C CYS A 7 -11.16 3.84 22.76
N ALA A 8 -10.72 4.02 21.52
CA ALA A 8 -9.33 3.92 21.10
C ALA A 8 -8.87 5.11 20.20
N PRO A 9 -9.12 6.37 20.58
CA PRO A 9 -8.73 7.54 19.77
C PRO A 9 -7.22 7.60 19.54
N GLY A 10 -6.80 8.05 18.35
CA GLY A 10 -5.38 8.17 18.01
C GLY A 10 -4.65 6.84 17.79
N THR A 11 -5.34 5.70 17.92
CA THR A 11 -4.73 4.38 17.88
C THR A 11 -4.38 3.98 16.45
N ARG A 12 -3.22 3.34 16.29
CA ARG A 12 -2.79 2.72 15.04
C ARG A 12 -3.64 1.47 14.76
N ILE A 13 -4.11 1.31 13.54
CA ILE A 13 -4.83 0.11 13.08
C ILE A 13 -4.11 -0.53 11.89
N LEU A 14 -4.18 -1.85 11.78
CA LEU A 14 -3.75 -2.57 10.59
C LEU A 14 -4.98 -2.88 9.75
N VAL A 15 -4.99 -2.42 8.50
CA VAL A 15 -6.04 -2.71 7.52
C VAL A 15 -5.47 -3.69 6.51
N ALA A 16 -6.08 -4.86 6.41
CA ALA A 16 -5.67 -5.92 5.48
C ALA A 16 -6.82 -6.26 4.54
N GLN A 17 -6.54 -6.30 3.24
CA GLN A 17 -7.40 -6.80 2.19
C GLN A 17 -6.62 -7.83 1.36
N ASP A 18 -6.82 -9.11 1.66
CA ASP A 18 -6.01 -10.20 1.10
C ASP A 18 -4.50 -9.90 1.31
N ALA A 19 -3.73 -9.78 0.23
CA ALA A 19 -2.31 -9.47 0.22
C ALA A 19 -1.96 -8.00 0.47
N PHE A 20 -2.93 -7.08 0.32
CA PHE A 20 -2.72 -5.65 0.50
C PHE A 20 -2.92 -5.26 1.95
N VAL A 21 -1.84 -4.84 2.61
CA VAL A 21 -1.88 -4.49 4.03
C VAL A 21 -1.26 -3.12 4.22
N VAL A 22 -1.93 -2.26 4.97
CA VAL A 22 -1.43 -0.93 5.33
C VAL A 22 -1.74 -0.60 6.77
N THR A 23 -0.96 0.32 7.31
CA THR A 23 -1.12 0.82 8.68
C THR A 23 -1.79 2.17 8.65
N GLU A 24 -2.91 2.33 9.33
CA GLU A 24 -3.65 3.59 9.43
C GLU A 24 -3.71 4.08 10.87
N ARG A 25 -4.22 5.30 11.08
CA ARG A 25 -4.40 5.90 12.40
C ARG A 25 -5.82 6.39 12.57
N LEU A 26 -6.47 6.00 13.67
CA LEU A 26 -7.74 6.59 14.07
C LEU A 26 -7.52 8.05 14.47
N ASP A 27 -8.49 8.91 14.19
CA ASP A 27 -8.46 10.29 14.61
C ASP A 27 -8.71 10.46 16.13
N ALA A 28 -8.76 11.71 16.59
CA ALA A 28 -8.96 12.04 18.00
C ALA A 28 -10.35 11.61 18.54
N SER A 29 -11.29 11.28 17.66
CA SER A 29 -12.61 10.73 18.02
C SER A 29 -12.69 9.20 17.95
N GLY A 30 -11.62 8.53 17.51
CA GLY A 30 -11.63 7.08 17.30
C GLY A 30 -12.19 6.66 15.93
N HIS A 31 -12.27 7.60 14.98
CA HIS A 31 -12.81 7.34 13.65
C HIS A 31 -11.70 7.27 12.60
N PHE A 32 -11.91 6.46 11.57
CA PHE A 32 -11.13 6.49 10.33
C PHE A 32 -12.05 6.34 9.13
N SER A 33 -11.77 7.09 8.07
CA SER A 33 -12.46 6.97 6.79
C SER A 33 -11.45 7.02 5.64
N GLY A 34 -11.54 6.04 4.75
CA GLY A 34 -10.64 5.91 3.59
C GLY A 34 -11.30 5.19 2.42
N ALA A 35 -10.91 5.56 1.20
CA ALA A 35 -11.40 4.95 -0.04
C ALA A 35 -10.39 3.93 -0.56
N TYR A 36 -10.63 2.65 -0.29
CA TYR A 36 -9.73 1.55 -0.63
C TYR A 36 -10.16 0.90 -1.96
N PRO A 37 -9.20 0.54 -2.83
CA PRO A 37 -9.52 -0.15 -4.07
C PRO A 37 -9.85 -1.62 -3.79
N ALA A 38 -10.95 -2.10 -4.35
CA ALA A 38 -11.25 -3.53 -4.37
C ALA A 38 -10.22 -4.24 -5.27
N LEU A 39 -9.42 -5.14 -4.71
CA LEU A 39 -8.46 -5.93 -5.49
C LEU A 39 -9.15 -7.14 -6.15
N SER A 40 -10.14 -7.73 -5.50
CA SER A 40 -10.94 -8.85 -6.00
C SER A 40 -12.44 -8.47 -6.07
N PRO A 41 -13.28 -9.28 -6.76
CA PRO A 41 -14.73 -9.10 -6.75
C PRO A 41 -15.36 -9.35 -5.38
N ALA A 42 -14.84 -10.32 -4.63
CA ALA A 42 -15.25 -10.60 -3.27
C ALA A 42 -14.14 -10.15 -2.32
N VAL A 43 -14.35 -8.99 -1.70
CA VAL A 43 -13.38 -8.31 -0.85
C VAL A 43 -13.61 -8.72 0.60
N GLU A 44 -12.59 -9.31 1.22
CA GLU A 44 -12.53 -9.51 2.66
C GLU A 44 -11.54 -8.52 3.27
N ILE A 45 -12.03 -7.64 4.15
CA ILE A 45 -11.22 -6.65 4.86
C ILE A 45 -11.17 -7.02 6.33
N THR A 46 -9.96 -7.12 6.86
CA THR A 46 -9.69 -7.30 8.28
C THR A 46 -9.08 -6.03 8.84
N VAL A 47 -9.66 -5.51 9.92
CA VAL A 47 -9.10 -4.40 10.69
C VAL A 47 -8.65 -4.92 12.05
N THR A 48 -7.38 -4.72 12.38
CA THR A 48 -6.78 -5.18 13.64
C THR A 48 -6.29 -4.00 14.45
N LEU A 49 -6.73 -3.92 15.71
CA LEU A 49 -6.19 -2.98 16.70
C LEU A 49 -5.11 -3.71 17.54
N PRO A 50 -4.13 -2.99 18.12
CA PRO A 50 -3.05 -3.61 18.91
C PRO A 50 -3.53 -4.51 20.05
N ASP A 51 -4.61 -4.10 20.73
CA ASP A 51 -5.11 -4.75 21.96
C ASP A 51 -6.57 -5.22 21.82
N ALA A 52 -7.07 -5.40 20.61
CA ALA A 52 -8.45 -5.84 20.36
C ALA A 52 -8.53 -6.99 19.36
N PRO A 53 -9.61 -7.79 19.40
CA PRO A 53 -9.92 -8.74 18.34
C PRO A 53 -10.00 -8.03 16.99
N SER A 54 -9.61 -8.72 15.93
CA SER A 54 -9.80 -8.21 14.58
C SER A 54 -11.28 -8.19 14.21
N VAL A 55 -11.67 -7.17 13.44
CA VAL A 55 -13.01 -7.05 12.86
C VAL A 55 -12.93 -7.43 11.39
N LEU A 56 -13.84 -8.31 10.96
CA LEU A 56 -13.94 -8.76 9.57
C LEU A 56 -15.15 -8.12 8.90
N ALA A 57 -14.94 -7.55 7.72
CA ALA A 57 -15.99 -7.09 6.83
C ALA A 57 -15.86 -7.75 5.46
N ARG A 58 -17.00 -8.05 4.84
CA ARG A 58 -17.05 -8.59 3.47
C ARG A 58 -17.85 -7.66 2.58
N VAL A 59 -17.33 -7.41 1.39
CA VAL A 59 -17.93 -6.50 0.41
C VAL A 59 -17.84 -7.13 -0.97
N GLU A 60 -18.95 -7.12 -1.71
CA GLU A 60 -18.97 -7.53 -3.11
C GLU A 60 -18.77 -6.30 -4.00
N VAL A 61 -17.74 -6.33 -4.83
CA VAL A 61 -17.41 -5.31 -5.83
C VAL A 61 -17.19 -5.99 -7.19
N PRO A 62 -18.25 -6.47 -7.87
CA PRO A 62 -18.11 -7.21 -9.13
C PRO A 62 -17.32 -6.47 -10.22
N THR A 63 -17.39 -5.14 -10.20
CA THR A 63 -16.69 -4.24 -11.12
C THR A 63 -15.18 -4.16 -10.87
N ALA A 64 -14.66 -4.78 -9.80
CA ALA A 64 -13.21 -4.84 -9.54
C ALA A 64 -12.44 -5.48 -10.70
N THR A 65 -13.07 -6.44 -11.40
CA THR A 65 -12.52 -7.11 -12.60
C THR A 65 -12.34 -6.21 -13.81
N ALA A 66 -12.98 -5.02 -13.82
CA ALA A 66 -12.84 -4.06 -14.90
C ALA A 66 -11.50 -3.31 -14.87
N TYR A 67 -10.67 -3.55 -13.85
CA TYR A 67 -9.39 -2.88 -13.64
C TYR A 67 -8.26 -3.88 -13.42
N ASN A 68 -7.08 -3.55 -13.94
CA ASN A 68 -5.82 -4.13 -13.50
C ASN A 68 -5.24 -3.20 -12.43
N ARG A 69 -4.57 -3.75 -11.42
CA ARG A 69 -3.92 -2.94 -10.38
C ARG A 69 -2.49 -3.38 -10.17
N PHE A 70 -1.62 -2.41 -9.95
CA PHE A 70 -0.29 -2.64 -9.41
C PHE A 70 -0.25 -2.00 -8.02
N VAL A 71 0.18 -2.79 -7.03
CA VAL A 71 0.43 -2.32 -5.68
C VAL A 71 1.92 -2.42 -5.42
N LEU A 72 2.52 -1.35 -4.91
CA LEU A 72 3.80 -1.42 -4.21
C LEU A 72 3.51 -1.19 -2.73
N GLN A 73 3.85 -2.13 -1.86
CA GLN A 73 3.81 -1.96 -0.41
C GLN A 73 5.21 -2.01 0.17
N TRP A 74 5.52 -1.15 1.13
CA TRP A 74 6.84 -1.11 1.78
C TRP A 74 6.70 -0.75 3.26
N LEU A 75 7.70 -1.19 4.04
CA LEU A 75 7.79 -0.90 5.45
C LEU A 75 8.78 0.24 5.69
N GLY A 76 8.38 1.20 6.51
CA GLY A 76 9.28 2.21 7.05
C GLY A 76 9.35 3.50 6.23
N SER A 77 10.50 4.14 6.31
CA SER A 77 10.75 5.47 5.78
C SER A 77 10.96 5.50 4.26
N GLY A 78 10.79 6.69 3.69
CA GLY A 78 10.94 6.92 2.25
C GLY A 78 9.62 6.94 1.51
N GLU A 79 9.64 7.63 0.38
CA GLU A 79 8.48 7.85 -0.48
C GLU A 79 8.82 7.39 -1.90
N PRO A 80 8.57 6.12 -2.25
CA PRO A 80 8.50 5.73 -3.64
C PRO A 80 7.50 6.63 -4.37
N GLU A 81 7.77 6.95 -5.62
CA GLU A 81 6.90 7.75 -6.45
C GLU A 81 6.38 6.88 -7.59
N LEU A 82 5.07 6.91 -7.80
CA LEU A 82 4.43 6.23 -8.93
C LEU A 82 3.35 7.14 -9.50
N ALA A 83 3.57 7.58 -10.74
CA ALA A 83 2.69 8.53 -11.40
C ALA A 83 1.26 7.98 -11.53
N GLY A 84 0.27 8.75 -11.06
CA GLY A 84 -1.13 8.37 -11.09
C GLY A 84 -1.57 7.32 -10.06
N ALA A 85 -0.68 6.92 -9.14
CA ALA A 85 -1.04 6.03 -8.05
C ALA A 85 -1.67 6.78 -6.86
N ALA A 86 -2.63 6.13 -6.22
CA ALA A 86 -3.15 6.55 -4.93
C ALA A 86 -2.24 6.04 -3.80
N HIS A 87 -2.10 6.82 -2.73
CA HIS A 87 -1.25 6.53 -1.57
C HIS A 87 -2.10 6.02 -0.40
N PHE A 88 -1.57 5.05 0.33
CA PHE A 88 -2.24 4.39 1.45
C PHE A 88 -1.28 4.15 2.61
N GLY A 89 -1.81 4.18 3.82
CA GLY A 89 -1.05 4.04 5.05
C GLY A 89 -0.52 5.36 5.59
N ALA A 90 -0.61 5.52 6.91
CA ALA A 90 -0.08 6.63 7.67
C ALA A 90 1.45 6.55 7.77
N GLU A 91 2.10 7.70 7.63
CA GLU A 91 3.55 7.84 7.82
C GLU A 91 3.92 8.02 9.31
N ASP A 92 3.04 8.66 10.08
CA ASP A 92 3.28 9.09 11.46
C ASP A 92 2.89 8.04 12.50
N VAL A 93 3.19 6.78 12.21
CA VAL A 93 2.89 5.62 13.06
C VAL A 93 4.10 4.72 13.21
N ALA A 94 4.18 3.99 14.32
CA ALA A 94 5.24 3.00 14.51
C ALA A 94 5.13 1.88 13.47
N LEU A 95 6.25 1.58 12.79
CA LEU A 95 6.35 0.57 11.72
C LEU A 95 5.31 0.80 10.60
N PRO A 96 5.39 1.94 9.88
CA PRO A 96 4.39 2.29 8.89
C PRO A 96 4.49 1.34 7.70
N LEU A 97 3.49 0.47 7.54
CA LEU A 97 3.29 -0.30 6.32
C LEU A 97 2.45 0.55 5.36
N ARG A 98 3.06 0.97 4.25
CA ARG A 98 2.52 1.97 3.32
C ARG A 98 2.43 1.37 1.94
N ALA A 99 1.62 1.99 1.08
CA ALA A 99 1.46 1.49 -0.27
C ALA A 99 1.06 2.54 -1.31
N LEU A 100 1.42 2.24 -2.55
CA LEU A 100 0.96 2.93 -3.76
C LEU A 100 0.12 1.96 -4.57
N VAL A 101 -1.07 2.39 -5.00
CA VAL A 101 -1.92 1.60 -5.89
C VAL A 101 -2.16 2.34 -7.19
N LEU A 102 -1.61 1.80 -8.28
CA LEU A 102 -1.91 2.22 -9.64
C LEU A 102 -3.05 1.36 -10.19
N SER A 103 -4.09 2.00 -10.71
CA SER A 103 -5.23 1.31 -11.34
C SER A 103 -5.33 1.70 -12.81
N THR A 104 -5.44 0.71 -13.70
CA THR A 104 -5.70 0.90 -15.13
C THR A 104 -6.93 0.09 -15.53
N ARG A 105 -7.55 0.39 -16.68
CA ARG A 105 -8.64 -0.48 -17.16
C ARG A 105 -8.07 -1.87 -17.50
N ALA A 106 -8.90 -2.90 -17.41
CA ALA A 106 -8.50 -4.27 -17.75
C ALA A 106 -8.00 -4.41 -19.20
N SER A 107 -8.48 -3.54 -20.10
CA SER A 107 -8.05 -3.44 -21.50
C SER A 107 -6.68 -2.79 -21.70
N ASP A 108 -6.20 -2.04 -20.70
CA ASP A 108 -5.02 -1.20 -20.82
C ASP A 108 -3.80 -1.96 -20.33
N ASN A 109 -2.64 -1.63 -20.91
CA ASN A 109 -1.38 -2.20 -20.46
C ASN A 109 -1.03 -1.68 -19.06
N LEU A 110 -0.70 -2.59 -18.13
CA LEU A 110 -0.22 -2.25 -16.79
C LEU A 110 1.31 -2.31 -16.79
N ALA A 111 1.95 -1.15 -16.87
CA ALA A 111 3.40 -1.00 -16.90
C ALA A 111 3.85 0.09 -15.90
N PRO A 112 3.95 -0.23 -14.60
CA PRO A 112 4.37 0.73 -13.59
C PRO A 112 5.85 1.10 -13.76
N GLU A 113 6.16 2.37 -13.57
CA GLU A 113 7.51 2.87 -13.36
C GLU A 113 7.56 3.51 -11.98
N VAL A 114 8.22 2.82 -11.04
CA VAL A 114 8.41 3.30 -9.68
C VAL A 114 9.71 4.07 -9.63
N VAL A 115 9.70 5.26 -9.05
CA VAL A 115 10.89 6.06 -8.83
C VAL A 115 11.20 6.09 -7.35
N LEU A 116 12.43 5.76 -6.96
CA LEU A 116 12.90 5.84 -5.59
C LEU A 116 13.86 7.03 -5.44
N PRO A 117 13.47 8.12 -4.77
CA PRO A 117 14.37 9.21 -4.45
C PRO A 117 15.44 8.76 -3.46
N VAL A 118 16.69 9.09 -3.76
CA VAL A 118 17.81 8.92 -2.82
C VAL A 118 17.85 10.15 -1.92
N THR A 119 17.52 9.99 -0.65
CA THR A 119 17.54 11.06 0.35
C THR A 119 18.54 10.74 1.44
N THR A 120 18.79 11.68 2.34
CA THR A 120 19.59 11.44 3.55
C THR A 120 19.00 10.39 4.48
N GLU A 121 17.69 10.12 4.37
CA GLU A 121 16.99 9.11 5.13
C GLU A 121 17.09 7.72 4.49
N THR A 122 17.11 7.65 3.15
CA THR A 122 17.02 6.38 2.40
C THR A 122 18.36 5.92 1.81
N CYS A 123 19.36 6.77 1.70
CA CYS A 123 20.66 6.43 1.09
C CYS A 123 21.38 5.28 1.81
N GLY A 124 22.01 4.40 1.03
CA GLY A 124 22.78 3.24 1.51
C GLY A 124 21.95 2.22 2.27
N ARG A 125 20.62 2.26 2.17
CA ARG A 125 19.69 1.35 2.82
C ARG A 125 18.92 0.56 1.79
N ASP A 126 18.37 -0.57 2.21
CA ASP A 126 17.45 -1.34 1.39
C ASP A 126 16.02 -0.83 1.58
N LEU A 127 15.34 -0.56 0.47
CA LEU A 127 13.88 -0.54 0.45
C LEU A 127 13.43 -2.01 0.40
N ILE A 128 12.74 -2.44 1.45
CA ILE A 128 12.14 -3.77 1.54
C ILE A 128 10.63 -3.60 1.43
N GLY A 129 10.06 -4.32 0.48
CA GLY A 129 8.65 -4.27 0.19
C GLY A 129 8.19 -5.45 -0.63
N GLU A 130 6.99 -5.33 -1.18
CA GLU A 130 6.33 -6.35 -1.97
C GLU A 130 5.53 -5.66 -3.08
N THR A 131 5.47 -6.30 -4.24
CA THR A 131 4.56 -5.89 -5.31
C THR A 131 3.40 -6.86 -5.45
N LEU A 132 2.22 -6.31 -5.71
CA LEU A 132 1.03 -7.07 -6.08
C LEU A 132 0.62 -6.67 -7.49
N VAL A 133 0.46 -7.66 -8.36
CA VAL A 133 -0.13 -7.47 -9.69
C VAL A 133 -1.49 -8.13 -9.68
N VAL A 134 -2.53 -7.32 -9.85
CA VAL A 134 -3.91 -7.78 -9.81
C VAL A 134 -4.52 -7.71 -11.20
N ARG A 135 -4.97 -8.85 -11.70
CA ARG A 135 -5.59 -8.99 -13.02
C ARG A 135 -6.88 -9.79 -12.88
N ARG A 136 -8.01 -9.16 -13.20
CA ARG A 136 -9.34 -9.80 -13.12
C ARG A 136 -9.69 -10.41 -11.75
N GLY A 137 -9.04 -9.95 -10.68
CA GLY A 137 -9.20 -10.46 -9.32
C GLY A 137 -8.14 -11.47 -8.88
N ASP A 138 -7.30 -11.97 -9.80
CA ASP A 138 -6.16 -12.80 -9.47
C ASP A 138 -5.03 -11.92 -8.97
N ILE A 139 -4.47 -12.24 -7.80
CA ILE A 139 -3.39 -11.49 -7.16
C ILE A 139 -2.10 -12.30 -7.30
N GLU A 140 -1.14 -11.74 -8.02
CA GLU A 140 0.23 -12.24 -8.05
C GLU A 140 1.12 -11.39 -7.14
N ARG A 141 1.84 -12.05 -6.24
CA ARG A 141 2.67 -11.43 -5.21
C ARG A 141 4.15 -11.67 -5.49
N ARG A 142 4.99 -10.65 -5.34
CA ARG A 142 6.45 -10.78 -5.44
C ARG A 142 7.17 -9.90 -4.43
N ASP A 143 8.18 -10.46 -3.78
CA ASP A 143 9.05 -9.68 -2.90
C ASP A 143 9.87 -8.66 -3.72
N LEU A 144 10.06 -7.48 -3.15
CA LEU A 144 10.90 -6.43 -3.70
C LEU A 144 11.95 -6.02 -2.66
N THR A 145 13.22 -6.22 -2.99
CA THR A 145 14.35 -5.67 -2.23
C THR A 145 15.20 -4.84 -3.17
N VAL A 146 15.37 -3.56 -2.85
CA VAL A 146 16.15 -2.62 -3.67
C VAL A 146 17.13 -1.88 -2.77
N THR A 147 18.43 -2.08 -3.02
CA THR A 147 19.48 -1.32 -2.36
C THR A 147 19.58 0.07 -2.96
N LEU A 148 19.30 1.11 -2.16
CA LEU A 148 19.50 2.47 -2.60
C LEU A 148 21.00 2.82 -2.68
N PRO A 149 21.39 3.69 -3.63
CA PRO A 149 22.73 4.24 -3.73
C PRO A 149 23.24 4.86 -2.41
N ALA A 150 24.57 4.97 -2.29
CA ALA A 150 25.22 5.60 -1.15
C ALA A 150 24.87 7.10 -1.03
N CYS A 151 25.17 7.69 0.13
CA CYS A 151 24.72 9.05 0.46
C CYS A 151 25.41 10.18 -0.31
N ASP A 152 26.49 9.88 -1.03
CA ASP A 152 27.10 10.80 -2.00
C ASP A 152 26.21 11.01 -3.24
N ALA A 153 25.32 10.07 -3.55
CA ALA A 153 24.31 10.15 -4.60
C ALA A 153 22.95 10.74 -4.11
N SER A 154 22.93 11.42 -2.95
CA SER A 154 21.71 12.07 -2.46
C SER A 154 21.17 13.09 -3.46
N GLY A 155 19.87 13.04 -3.74
CA GLY A 155 19.19 13.82 -4.78
C GLY A 155 19.02 13.08 -6.11
N GLU A 156 19.71 11.95 -6.31
CA GLU A 156 19.46 11.05 -7.42
C GLU A 156 18.12 10.32 -7.28
N ARG A 157 17.67 9.73 -8.39
CA ARG A 157 16.37 9.08 -8.50
C ARG A 157 16.56 7.75 -9.24
N LEU A 158 16.26 6.65 -8.56
CA LEU A 158 16.37 5.31 -9.12
C LEU A 158 15.05 4.92 -9.80
N HIS A 159 15.10 4.58 -11.07
CA HIS A 159 13.92 4.19 -11.85
C HIS A 159 13.80 2.67 -11.93
N LEU A 160 12.67 2.13 -11.46
CA LEU A 160 12.34 0.72 -11.47
C LEU A 160 11.23 0.44 -12.47
N ARG A 161 11.45 -0.55 -13.34
CA ARG A 161 10.53 -0.95 -14.42
C ARG A 161 10.38 -2.46 -14.46
N GLY A 162 9.35 -2.94 -15.15
CA GLY A 162 9.11 -4.38 -15.30
C GLY A 162 8.55 -5.05 -14.04
N LEU A 163 8.06 -4.27 -13.07
CA LEU A 163 7.55 -4.76 -11.79
C LEU A 163 6.19 -5.46 -11.90
N ALA A 164 5.53 -5.41 -13.07
CA ALA A 164 4.23 -6.03 -13.34
C ALA A 164 4.26 -7.11 -14.44
N GLY A 165 5.46 -7.51 -14.88
CA GLY A 165 5.68 -8.55 -15.88
C GLY A 165 5.72 -9.94 -15.29
#